data_AF-A0A4Y2FI97-F1
#
_entry.id   AF-A0A4Y2FI97-F1
#
_cell.length_a   1.000
_cell.length_b   1.000
_cell.length_c   1.000
_cell.angle_alpha   90.00
_cell.angle_beta   90.00
_cell.angle_gamma   90.00
#
_symmetry.space_group_name_H-M   'P 1'
#
loop_
_entity.id
_entity.type
_entity.pdbx_description
1 polymer ?
#
loop_
_entity_poly.entity_id
_entity_poly.type
_entity_poly.pdbx_seq_one_letter_code
_entity_poly.pdbx_strand_id
1 'polypeptide(L)'
;MQTNEGPVLWEQTQGCPQGSCSGPSFWNIVADEILSVLWPQGVHLQAFADAFAFIVTDNTREGLRKLSKLALDKFKDWADKYKLRVSMEKSSCVLYSKLVRGPTIKWVNQTISHKNHLKYLGVTIDHKLS
;
A
#
# COMPACT_ATOMS: atom_id res chain seq x y z
N MET A 1 -15.24 -3.77 27.22
CA MET A 1 -16.44 -4.60 27.11
C MET A 1 -16.47 -5.48 28.34
N GLN A 2 -17.37 -5.21 29.28
CA GLN A 2 -17.48 -5.95 30.54
C GLN A 2 -18.73 -6.82 30.42
N THR A 3 -18.56 -8.13 30.48
CA THR A 3 -19.67 -9.08 30.51
C THR A 3 -19.73 -9.69 31.92
N ASN A 4 -20.94 -10.03 32.35
CA ASN A 4 -21.22 -10.54 33.70
C ASN A 4 -20.72 -11.99 33.94
N GLU A 5 -19.89 -12.55 33.04
CA GLU A 5 -19.55 -13.99 33.01
C GLU A 5 -18.05 -14.29 33.24
N GLY A 6 -17.26 -13.30 33.65
CA GLY A 6 -15.82 -13.49 33.91
C GLY A 6 -14.94 -13.37 32.65
N PRO A 7 -13.64 -13.75 32.73
CA PRO A 7 -12.70 -13.58 31.63
C PRO A 7 -13.02 -14.50 30.44
N VAL A 8 -13.07 -13.93 29.24
CA VAL A 8 -13.26 -14.67 27.99
C VAL A 8 -11.90 -14.89 27.33
N LEU A 9 -11.60 -16.14 26.97
CA LEU A 9 -10.39 -16.52 26.26
C LEU A 9 -10.70 -16.72 24.78
N TRP A 10 -9.96 -16.03 23.91
CA TRP A 10 -10.00 -16.24 22.46
C TRP A 10 -8.60 -16.52 21.95
N GLU A 11 -8.46 -17.57 21.14
CA GLU A 11 -7.20 -17.86 20.46
C GLU A 11 -7.01 -16.91 19.26
N GLN A 12 -5.85 -16.25 19.18
CA GLN A 12 -5.47 -15.43 18.04
C GLN A 12 -4.42 -16.19 17.23
N THR A 13 -4.82 -16.74 16.08
CA THR A 13 -3.95 -17.56 15.22
C THR A 13 -3.19 -16.75 14.17
N GLN A 14 -3.60 -15.50 13.90
CA GLN A 14 -2.93 -14.61 12.96
C GLN A 14 -2.91 -13.16 13.45
N GLY A 15 -1.77 -12.49 13.29
CA GLY A 15 -1.58 -11.10 13.68
C GLY A 15 -1.19 -10.93 15.15
N CYS A 16 -1.36 -9.74 15.69
CA CYS A 16 -1.07 -9.41 17.08
C CYS A 16 -2.29 -8.74 17.72
N PRO A 17 -2.55 -8.98 19.03
CA PRO A 17 -3.58 -8.23 19.74
C PRO A 17 -3.33 -6.72 19.64
N GLN A 18 -4.39 -5.96 19.37
CA GLN A 18 -4.29 -4.50 19.37
C GLN A 18 -3.92 -4.01 20.77
N GLY A 19 -2.90 -3.16 20.87
CA GLY A 19 -2.32 -2.73 22.14
C GLY A 19 -1.15 -3.59 22.62
N SER A 20 -0.81 -4.67 21.91
CA SER A 20 0.43 -5.40 22.16
C SER A 20 1.65 -4.50 21.90
N CYS A 21 2.56 -4.44 22.87
CA CYS A 21 3.81 -3.68 22.76
C CYS A 21 4.73 -4.22 21.65
N SER A 22 4.65 -5.53 21.37
CA SER A 22 5.49 -6.18 20.36
C SER A 22 4.89 -6.17 18.95
N GLY A 23 3.59 -5.87 18.82
CA GLY A 23 2.88 -5.86 17.54
C GLY A 23 3.56 -4.98 16.47
N PRO A 24 3.93 -3.72 16.77
CA PRO A 24 4.65 -2.86 15.83
C PRO A 24 5.99 -3.43 15.38
N SER A 25 6.76 -4.02 16.31
CA SER A 25 8.06 -4.62 15.98
C SER A 25 7.92 -5.83 15.05
N PHE A 26 6.93 -6.70 15.29
CA PHE A 26 6.66 -7.82 14.39
C PHE A 26 6.19 -7.36 13.01
N TRP A 27 5.36 -6.30 12.96
CA TRP A 27 4.98 -5.70 11.69
C TRP A 27 6.18 -5.16 10.92
N ASN A 28 7.11 -4.47 11.60
CA ASN A 28 8.32 -3.96 10.95
C ASN A 28 9.16 -5.09 10.35
N ILE A 29 9.28 -6.24 11.01
CA ILE A 29 10.01 -7.40 10.46
C ILE A 29 9.35 -7.91 9.16
N VAL A 30 8.01 -7.94 9.11
CA VAL A 30 7.27 -8.36 7.90
C VAL A 30 7.38 -7.32 6.78
N ALA A 31 7.28 -6.04 7.12
CA ALA A 31 7.36 -4.93 6.17
C ALA A 31 8.79 -4.70 5.65
N ASP A 32 9.82 -5.00 6.45
CA ASP A 32 11.23 -4.83 6.07
C ASP A 32 11.58 -5.62 4.82
N GLU A 33 10.98 -6.81 4.62
CA GLU A 33 11.20 -7.63 3.43
C GLU A 33 10.81 -6.88 2.14
N ILE A 34 9.64 -6.23 2.11
CA ILE A 34 9.18 -5.50 0.92
C ILE A 34 9.89 -4.15 0.74
N LEU A 35 10.30 -3.53 1.86
CA LEU A 35 11.10 -2.29 1.84
C LEU A 35 12.52 -2.53 1.34
N SER A 36 13.08 -3.72 1.58
CA SER A 36 14.42 -4.14 1.13
C SER A 36 14.45 -4.64 -0.32
N VAL A 37 13.31 -4.73 -1.01
CA VAL A 37 13.28 -5.12 -2.43
C VAL A 37 14.01 -4.09 -3.28
N LEU A 38 14.88 -4.57 -4.18
CA LEU A 38 15.47 -3.75 -5.23
C LEU A 38 14.40 -3.40 -6.27
N TRP A 39 13.92 -2.16 -6.19
CA TRP A 39 12.98 -1.58 -7.13
C TRP A 39 13.69 -1.14 -8.42
N PRO A 40 13.06 -1.29 -9.59
CA PRO A 40 13.62 -0.77 -10.83
C PRO A 40 13.71 0.75 -10.79
N GLN A 41 14.55 1.33 -11.65
CA GLN A 41 14.65 2.79 -11.79
C GLN A 41 13.26 3.39 -12.07
N GLY A 42 12.95 4.48 -11.36
CA GLY A 42 11.65 5.13 -11.45
C GLY A 42 10.56 4.48 -10.60
N VAL A 43 10.88 3.54 -9.71
CA VAL A 43 9.97 3.04 -8.68
C VAL A 43 10.58 3.27 -7.31
N HIS A 44 9.82 3.90 -6.42
CA HIS A 44 10.16 4.07 -5.02
C HIS A 44 8.98 3.67 -4.14
N LEU A 45 9.27 2.97 -3.05
CA LEU A 45 8.28 2.53 -2.06
C LEU A 45 8.58 3.19 -0.71
N GLN A 46 7.58 3.86 -0.16
CA GLN A 46 7.57 4.34 1.22
C GLN A 46 6.47 3.60 2.00
N ALA A 47 6.73 3.30 3.26
CA ALA A 47 5.71 2.75 4.16
C ALA A 47 5.68 3.50 5.50
N PHE A 48 4.51 3.47 6.13
CA PHE A 48 4.31 3.85 7.53
C PHE A 48 3.18 3.01 8.11
N ALA A 49 3.47 2.22 9.14
CA ALA A 49 2.56 1.19 9.63
C ALA A 49 2.02 0.35 8.44
N ASP A 50 0.70 0.22 8.31
CA ASP A 50 0.02 -0.51 7.24
C ASP A 50 -0.17 0.30 5.94
N ALA A 51 0.24 1.58 5.91
CA ALA A 51 0.09 2.45 4.76
C ALA A 51 1.34 2.45 3.86
N PHE A 52 1.18 1.96 2.63
CA PHE A 52 2.22 1.92 1.61
C PHE A 52 1.95 2.95 0.49
N ALA A 53 3.00 3.65 0.06
CA ALA A 53 2.96 4.63 -1.01
C ALA A 53 4.02 4.29 -2.06
N PHE A 54 3.56 4.08 -3.29
CA PHE A 54 4.43 3.92 -4.46
C PHE A 54 4.54 5.24 -5.21
N ILE A 55 5.77 5.63 -5.52
CA ILE A 55 6.09 6.71 -6.45
C ILE A 55 6.65 6.04 -7.71
N VAL A 56 5.95 6.23 -8.84
CA VAL A 56 6.35 5.66 -10.13
C VAL A 56 6.55 6.78 -11.14
N THR A 57 7.72 6.82 -11.78
CA THR A 57 8.11 7.86 -12.75
C THR A 57 8.55 7.23 -14.07
N ASP A 58 8.01 7.75 -15.17
CA ASP A 58 8.38 7.41 -16.53
C ASP A 58 7.95 8.56 -17.45
N ASN A 59 8.66 8.75 -18.56
CA ASN A 59 8.36 9.80 -19.53
C ASN A 59 7.18 9.44 -20.45
N THR A 60 6.71 8.20 -20.41
CA THR A 60 5.65 7.69 -21.28
C THR A 60 4.50 7.10 -20.47
N ARG A 61 3.28 7.26 -20.98
CA ARG A 61 2.08 6.64 -20.38
C ARG A 61 2.22 5.11 -20.29
N GLU A 62 2.80 4.51 -21.32
CA GLU A 62 2.97 3.07 -21.40
C GLU A 62 4.05 2.56 -20.45
N GLY A 63 5.16 3.30 -20.30
CA GLY A 63 6.19 3.01 -19.30
C GLY A 63 5.65 3.12 -17.88
N LEU A 64 4.89 4.17 -17.56
CA LEU A 64 4.20 4.29 -16.26
C LEU A 64 3.30 3.07 -15.99
N ARG A 65 2.52 2.64 -17.00
CA ARG A 65 1.63 1.48 -16.87
C ARG A 65 2.42 0.19 -16.61
N LYS A 66 3.49 -0.03 -17.37
CA LYS A 66 4.35 -1.23 -17.25
C LYS A 66 5.09 -1.26 -15.91
N LEU A 67 5.73 -0.16 -15.51
CA LEU A 67 6.44 -0.03 -14.24
C LEU A 67 5.50 -0.17 -13.04
N SER A 68 4.33 0.50 -13.09
CA SER A 68 3.32 0.36 -12.03
C SER A 68 2.84 -1.08 -11.91
N LYS A 69 2.57 -1.75 -13.04
CA LYS A 69 2.18 -3.16 -13.03
C LYS A 69 3.27 -4.06 -12.44
N LEU A 70 4.52 -3.89 -12.88
CA LEU A 70 5.65 -4.66 -12.37
C LEU A 70 5.82 -4.47 -10.85
N ALA A 71 5.70 -3.23 -10.38
CA ALA A 71 5.82 -2.92 -8.95
C ALA A 71 4.68 -3.55 -8.13
N LEU A 72 3.45 -3.43 -8.60
CA LEU A 72 2.28 -3.98 -7.93
C LEU A 72 2.22 -5.51 -7.98
N ASP A 73 2.71 -6.14 -9.04
CA ASP A 73 2.80 -7.60 -9.13
C ASP A 73 3.81 -8.13 -8.09
N LYS A 74 4.98 -7.51 -7.94
CA LYS A 74 5.93 -7.83 -6.85
C LYS A 74 5.34 -7.60 -5.46
N PHE A 75 4.66 -6.47 -5.27
CA PHE A 75 4.01 -6.15 -4.00
C PHE A 75 2.91 -7.16 -3.66
N LYS A 76 2.19 -7.65 -4.68
CA LYS A 76 1.20 -8.72 -4.53
C LYS A 76 1.83 -10.02 -4.07
N ASP A 77 2.94 -10.45 -4.68
CA ASP A 77 3.60 -11.69 -4.30
C ASP A 77 4.02 -11.67 -2.82
N TRP A 78 4.55 -10.52 -2.37
CA TRP A 78 4.84 -10.29 -0.94
C TRP A 78 3.57 -10.30 -0.08
N ALA A 79 2.51 -9.58 -0.48
CA ALA A 79 1.27 -9.54 0.28
C ALA A 79 0.64 -10.94 0.42
N ASP A 80 0.63 -11.73 -0.65
CA ASP A 80 0.10 -13.09 -0.67
C ASP A 80 0.97 -14.02 0.21
N LYS A 81 2.31 -13.90 0.16
CA LYS A 81 3.24 -14.63 1.04
C LYS A 81 2.92 -14.42 2.52
N TYR A 82 2.65 -13.19 2.93
CA TYR A 82 2.30 -12.85 4.31
C TYR A 82 0.80 -12.88 4.61
N LYS A 83 -0.02 -13.36 3.67
CA LYS A 83 -1.48 -13.46 3.78
C LYS A 83 -2.15 -12.10 4.12
N LEU A 84 -1.56 -11.02 3.62
CA LEU A 84 -2.06 -9.65 3.78
C LEU A 84 -3.12 -9.34 2.73
N ARG A 85 -4.10 -8.52 3.10
CA ARG A 85 -5.17 -8.08 2.20
C ARG A 85 -5.07 -6.58 1.96
N VAL A 86 -4.89 -6.18 0.71
CA VAL A 86 -4.90 -4.78 0.30
C VAL A 86 -6.35 -4.29 0.14
N SER A 87 -6.69 -3.18 0.79
CA SER A 87 -8.00 -2.56 0.69
C SER A 87 -8.13 -1.72 -0.58
N MET A 88 -8.84 -2.22 -1.59
CA MET A 88 -9.08 -1.50 -2.84
C MET A 88 -9.91 -0.22 -2.67
N GLU A 89 -10.74 -0.16 -1.64
CA GLU A 89 -11.55 1.03 -1.32
C GLU A 89 -10.66 2.20 -0.85
N LYS A 90 -9.60 1.90 -0.10
CA LYS A 90 -8.65 2.90 0.43
C LYS A 90 -7.52 3.20 -0.55
N SER A 91 -7.18 2.27 -1.44
CA SER A 91 -6.16 2.45 -2.46
C SER A 91 -6.59 3.46 -3.53
N SER A 92 -5.75 4.46 -3.77
CA SER A 92 -5.95 5.43 -4.85
C SER A 92 -4.62 5.85 -5.45
N CYS A 93 -4.67 6.47 -6.63
CA CYS A 93 -3.50 7.04 -7.27
C CYS A 93 -3.79 8.47 -7.77
N VAL A 94 -2.73 9.27 -7.84
CA VAL A 94 -2.73 10.63 -8.40
C VAL A 94 -1.66 10.66 -9.47
N LEU A 95 -2.00 11.24 -10.63
CA LEU A 95 -1.07 11.40 -11.73
C LEU A 95 -0.52 12.83 -11.76
N TYR A 96 0.81 12.95 -11.75
CA TYR A 96 1.52 14.20 -11.95
C TYR A 96 2.07 14.25 -13.37
N SER A 97 1.27 14.77 -14.30
CA SER A 97 1.67 14.84 -15.71
C SER A 97 0.84 15.86 -16.50
N LYS A 98 1.41 16.35 -17.60
CA LYS A 98 0.67 17.09 -18.64
C LYS A 98 -0.16 16.17 -19.56
N LEU A 99 -0.11 14.85 -19.34
CA LEU A 99 -0.90 13.90 -20.11
C LEU A 99 -2.41 14.15 -19.92
N VAL A 100 -3.12 14.28 -21.05
CA VAL A 100 -4.59 14.46 -21.07
C VAL A 100 -5.32 13.23 -20.48
N ARG A 101 -4.74 12.03 -20.63
CA ARG A 101 -5.29 10.78 -20.08
C ARG A 101 -4.20 9.91 -19.45
N GLY A 102 -4.35 9.65 -18.16
CA GLY A 102 -3.44 8.80 -17.38
C GLY A 102 -3.45 7.32 -17.75
N PRO A 103 -2.46 6.56 -17.26
CA PRO A 103 -2.45 5.11 -17.40
C PRO A 103 -3.52 4.46 -16.51
N THR A 104 -4.14 3.38 -17.00
CA THR A 104 -4.99 2.53 -16.15
C THR A 104 -4.09 1.64 -15.30
N ILE A 105 -4.09 1.88 -13.99
CA ILE A 105 -3.34 1.09 -13.01
C ILE A 105 -4.31 0.10 -12.37
N LYS A 106 -3.90 -1.18 -12.31
CA LYS A 106 -4.73 -2.25 -11.74
C LYS A 106 -3.98 -2.97 -10.64
N TRP A 107 -4.71 -3.27 -9.58
CA TRP A 107 -4.34 -4.27 -8.58
C TRP A 107 -5.05 -5.57 -8.93
N VAL A 108 -4.29 -6.57 -9.39
CA VAL A 108 -4.85 -7.81 -9.98
C VAL A 108 -5.80 -7.45 -11.14
N ASN A 109 -7.10 -7.66 -10.95
CA ASN A 109 -8.15 -7.39 -11.93
C ASN A 109 -8.95 -6.12 -11.63
N GLN A 110 -8.68 -5.46 -10.50
CA GLN A 110 -9.42 -4.29 -10.05
C GLN A 110 -8.64 -3.01 -10.37
N THR A 111 -9.32 -2.04 -10.99
CA THR A 111 -8.71 -0.75 -11.32
C THR A 111 -8.57 0.09 -10.04
N ILE A 112 -7.37 0.62 -9.79
CA ILE A 112 -7.15 1.56 -8.68
C ILE A 112 -7.81 2.89 -9.05
N SER A 113 -8.55 3.47 -8.11
CA SER A 113 -9.24 4.75 -8.31
C SER A 113 -8.24 5.88 -8.55
N HIS A 114 -8.41 6.59 -9.67
CA HIS A 114 -7.70 7.84 -9.94
C HIS A 114 -8.40 8.99 -9.21
N LYS A 115 -7.63 9.79 -8.47
CA LYS A 115 -8.11 10.96 -7.74
C LYS A 115 -7.26 12.18 -8.10
N ASN A 116 -7.80 13.38 -7.85
CA ASN A 116 -7.07 14.64 -8.03
C ASN A 116 -6.22 15.03 -6.79
N HIS A 117 -6.39 14.29 -5.69
CA HIS A 117 -5.63 14.43 -4.47
C HIS A 117 -5.56 13.09 -3.74
N LEU A 118 -4.53 12.92 -2.91
CA LEU A 118 -4.35 11.77 -2.04
C LEU A 118 -4.03 12.25 -0.63
N LYS A 119 -4.61 11.59 0.37
CA LYS A 119 -4.26 11.83 1.78
C LYS A 119 -3.30 10.75 2.23
N TYR A 120 -2.09 11.12 2.62
CA TYR A 120 -1.08 10.24 3.15
C TYR A 120 -0.56 10.81 4.47
N LEU A 121 -0.74 10.07 5.57
CA LEU A 121 -0.28 10.47 6.92
C LEU A 121 -0.77 11.85 7.39
N GLY A 122 -2.00 12.21 7.02
CA GLY A 122 -2.58 13.52 7.37
C GLY A 122 -2.20 14.64 6.41
N VAL A 123 -1.23 14.43 5.53
CA VAL A 123 -0.86 15.37 4.46
C VAL A 123 -1.72 15.10 3.24
N THR A 124 -2.32 16.15 2.68
CA THR A 124 -3.01 16.09 1.40
C THR A 124 -2.04 16.49 0.30
N ILE A 125 -1.77 15.57 -0.62
CA ILE A 125 -0.96 15.82 -1.80
C ILE A 125 -1.92 15.95 -2.99
N ASP A 126 -2.05 17.15 -3.53
CA ASP A 126 -2.91 17.42 -4.67
C ASP A 126 -2.13 17.32 -5.99
N HIS A 127 -2.82 17.17 -7.11
CA HIS A 127 -2.22 17.09 -8.45
C HIS A 127 -1.40 18.33 -8.87
N LYS A 128 -1.45 19.44 -8.12
CA LYS A 128 -0.70 20.67 -8.38
C LYS A 128 0.58 20.77 -7.54
N LEU A 129 0.74 19.91 -6.54
CA LEU A 129 1.81 19.99 -5.54
C LEU A 129 1.86 21.37 -4.85
N SER A 130 0.70 22.02 -4.69
CA SER A 130 0.55 23.39 -4.17
C SER A 130 -0.24 23.45 -2.88
#